data_AF-A0A1I7UW26-F1
#
_entry.id   AF-A0A1I7UW26-F1
#
_cell.length_a   1.000
_cell.length_b   1.000
_cell.length_c   1.000
_cell.angle_alpha   90.00
_cell.angle_beta   90.00
_cell.angle_gamma   90.00
#
_symmetry.space_group_name_H-M   'P 1'
#
loop_
_entity.id
_entity.type
_entity.pdbx_description
1 polymer ?
#
loop_
_entity_poly.entity_id
_entity_poly.type
_entity_poly.pdbx_seq_one_letter_code
_entity_poly.pdbx_strand_id
1 'polypeptide(L)'
;MFSQFTIIFAILSVSVLSAPSDYPTEEQSRKELESAGMTQSSIDGLAALTHRFATGYPMVQSNKEASEKFIADYTTDATNFIKAMPAGDQTIYNNYLKKYGLA
;
A
#
# COMPACT_ATOMS: atom_id res chain seq x y z
N MET A 1 -7.90 22.22 -3.47
CA MET A 1 -6.54 21.76 -3.77
C MET A 1 -6.36 20.38 -3.12
N PHE A 2 -6.85 19.33 -3.77
CA PHE A 2 -6.67 17.94 -3.31
C PHE A 2 -5.29 17.47 -3.78
N SER A 3 -4.29 17.77 -2.97
CA SER A 3 -2.89 17.38 -3.22
C SER A 3 -2.79 15.86 -3.13
N GLN A 4 -2.64 15.21 -4.28
CA GLN A 4 -1.88 13.96 -4.50
C GLN A 4 -1.65 13.10 -3.24
N PHE A 5 -2.70 12.47 -2.71
CA PHE A 5 -2.51 11.48 -1.65
C PHE A 5 -2.10 10.16 -2.29
N THR A 6 -0.81 9.89 -2.11
CA THR A 6 -0.04 8.70 -2.44
C THR A 6 -0.62 7.46 -1.74
N ILE A 7 -1.82 7.02 -2.14
CA ILE A 7 -2.41 5.75 -1.68
C ILE A 7 -1.87 4.64 -2.57
N ILE A 8 -0.66 4.16 -2.27
CA ILE A 8 -0.02 3.17 -3.14
C ILE A 8 -0.42 1.73 -2.80
N PHE A 9 -0.85 1.43 -1.58
CA PHE A 9 -1.12 0.05 -1.18
C PHE A 9 -2.61 -0.37 -1.18
N ALA A 10 -3.54 0.54 -1.50
CA ALA A 10 -4.96 0.22 -1.63
C ALA A 10 -5.36 -0.29 -3.03
N ILE A 11 -4.47 -0.16 -4.03
CA ILE A 11 -4.79 -0.50 -5.41
C ILE A 11 -4.80 -2.04 -5.61
N LEU A 12 -4.17 -2.80 -4.71
CA LEU A 12 -4.16 -4.27 -4.76
C LEU A 12 -5.51 -4.92 -4.42
N SER A 13 -6.40 -4.23 -3.70
CA SER A 13 -7.72 -4.76 -3.34
C SER A 13 -8.83 -4.51 -4.37
N VAL A 14 -8.55 -3.74 -5.43
CA VAL A 14 -9.54 -3.41 -6.47
C VAL A 14 -8.96 -3.65 -7.86
N SER A 15 -8.54 -4.88 -8.15
CA SER A 15 -8.03 -5.25 -9.49
C SER A 15 -8.98 -6.17 -10.26
N VAL A 16 -10.30 -5.90 -10.21
CA VAL A 16 -11.27 -6.54 -11.13
C VAL A 16 -11.87 -5.55 -12.14
N LEU A 17 -11.63 -4.24 -12.00
CA LEU A 17 -12.24 -3.24 -12.87
C LEU A 17 -11.16 -2.24 -13.36
N SER A 18 -10.49 -2.60 -14.45
CA SER A 18 -9.93 -1.65 -15.43
C SER A 18 -8.62 -0.91 -15.06
N ALA A 19 -7.60 -1.59 -14.54
CA ALA A 19 -6.22 -1.06 -14.48
C ALA A 19 -5.29 -1.93 -15.36
N PRO A 20 -4.22 -1.37 -15.96
CA PRO A 20 -3.35 -2.10 -16.88
C PRO A 20 -2.80 -3.38 -16.24
N SER A 21 -2.70 -4.44 -17.04
CA SER A 21 -2.29 -5.80 -16.72
C SER A 21 -0.85 -5.97 -16.18
N ASP A 22 -0.19 -4.89 -15.75
CA ASP A 22 1.21 -4.84 -15.34
C ASP A 22 1.43 -4.78 -13.82
N TYR A 23 0.37 -4.68 -13.01
CA TYR A 23 0.52 -4.73 -11.54
C TYR A 23 0.66 -6.17 -11.04
N PRO A 24 1.66 -6.46 -10.19
CA PRO A 24 1.88 -7.79 -9.66
C PRO A 24 0.78 -8.13 -8.65
N THR A 25 0.43 -9.41 -8.59
CA THR A 25 -0.39 -9.95 -7.50
C THR A 25 0.30 -9.77 -6.15
N GLU A 26 -0.43 -9.89 -5.04
CA GLU A 26 0.16 -9.82 -3.68
C GLU A 26 1.30 -10.84 -3.51
N GLU A 27 1.13 -12.06 -4.02
CA GLU A 27 2.18 -13.10 -3.95
C GLU A 27 3.42 -12.74 -4.78
N GLN A 28 3.24 -12.17 -5.98
CA GLN A 28 4.34 -11.69 -6.81
C GLN A 28 5.05 -10.50 -6.17
N SER A 29 4.29 -9.56 -5.59
CA SER A 29 4.81 -8.41 -4.85
C SER A 29 5.68 -8.87 -3.68
N ARG A 30 5.16 -9.83 -2.90
CA ARG A 30 5.89 -10.42 -1.78
C ARG A 30 7.21 -11.06 -2.22
N LYS A 31 7.16 -11.95 -3.22
CA LYS A 31 8.36 -12.61 -3.75
C LYS A 31 9.39 -11.61 -4.29
N GLU A 32 8.93 -10.54 -4.93
CA GLU A 32 9.80 -9.48 -5.44
C GLU A 32 10.47 -8.70 -4.31
N LEU A 33 9.72 -8.30 -3.29
CA LEU A 33 10.26 -7.60 -2.12
C LEU A 33 11.25 -8.48 -1.33
N GLU A 34 10.91 -9.77 -1.15
CA GLU A 34 11.81 -10.77 -0.57
C GLU A 34 13.10 -10.92 -1.39
N SER A 35 12.98 -11.03 -2.72
CA SER A 35 14.14 -11.15 -3.63
C SER A 35 15.00 -9.89 -3.66
N ALA A 36 14.41 -8.73 -3.42
CA ALA A 36 15.12 -7.46 -3.27
C ALA A 36 15.81 -7.30 -1.90
N GLY A 37 15.60 -8.25 -0.97
CA GLY A 37 16.22 -8.27 0.34
C GLY A 37 15.46 -7.53 1.43
N MET A 38 14.17 -7.26 1.23
CA MET A 38 13.33 -6.62 2.26
C MET A 38 13.14 -7.57 3.45
N THR A 39 13.17 -7.03 4.67
CA THR A 39 12.94 -7.87 5.85
C THR A 39 11.50 -8.40 5.91
N GLN A 40 11.33 -9.60 6.46
CA GLN A 40 10.01 -10.21 6.65
C GLN A 40 9.07 -9.32 7.47
N SER A 41 9.59 -8.62 8.49
CA SER A 41 8.78 -7.70 9.30
C SER A 41 8.21 -6.53 8.48
N SER A 42 8.98 -5.99 7.52
CA SER A 42 8.50 -4.93 6.64
C SER A 42 7.47 -5.44 5.65
N ILE A 43 7.70 -6.64 5.08
CA ILE A 43 6.75 -7.33 4.20
C ILE A 43 5.42 -7.62 4.91
N ASP A 44 5.48 -8.20 6.10
CA ASP A 44 4.30 -8.56 6.89
C ASP A 44 3.50 -7.32 7.27
N GLY A 45 4.16 -6.22 7.63
CA GLY A 45 3.46 -4.97 7.92
C GLY A 45 2.86 -4.30 6.67
N LEU A 46 3.49 -4.41 5.50
CA LEU A 46 2.88 -3.99 4.23
C LEU A 46 1.64 -4.84 3.90
N ALA A 47 1.71 -6.15 4.09
CA ALA A 47 0.57 -7.06 3.91
C ALA A 47 -0.56 -6.71 4.89
N ALA A 48 -0.24 -6.44 6.16
CA ALA A 48 -1.22 -6.03 7.16
C ALA A 48 -1.91 -4.71 6.81
N LEU A 49 -1.17 -3.72 6.29
CA LEU A 49 -1.76 -2.46 5.79
C LEU A 49 -2.69 -2.73 4.60
N THR A 50 -2.26 -3.53 3.64
CA THR A 50 -3.09 -3.96 2.49
C THR A 50 -4.41 -4.56 2.95
N HIS A 51 -4.33 -5.54 3.86
CA HIS A 51 -5.49 -6.23 4.38
C HIS A 51 -6.41 -5.27 5.15
N ARG A 52 -5.86 -4.39 6.00
CA ARG A 52 -6.65 -3.40 6.73
C ARG A 52 -7.42 -2.47 5.79
N PHE A 53 -6.81 -2.01 4.70
CA PHE A 53 -7.51 -1.20 3.71
C PHE A 53 -8.61 -2.02 3.01
N ALA A 54 -8.26 -3.21 2.54
CA ALA A 54 -9.17 -4.11 1.82
C ALA A 54 -10.41 -4.49 2.61
N THR A 55 -10.29 -4.69 3.93
CA THR A 55 -11.43 -5.03 4.79
C THR A 55 -12.11 -3.81 5.39
N GLY A 56 -11.37 -2.76 5.71
CA GLY A 56 -11.89 -1.59 6.43
C GLY A 56 -12.57 -0.56 5.53
N TYR A 57 -12.00 -0.28 4.36
CA TYR A 57 -12.54 0.72 3.44
C TYR A 57 -13.95 0.37 2.94
N PRO A 58 -14.25 -0.90 2.53
CA PRO A 58 -15.60 -1.25 2.08
C PRO A 58 -16.70 -1.07 3.12
N MET A 59 -16.36 -1.08 4.42
CA MET A 59 -17.31 -0.86 5.51
C MET A 59 -17.73 0.60 5.64
N VAL A 60 -16.87 1.52 5.22
CA VAL A 60 -17.08 2.97 5.35
C VAL A 60 -17.39 3.66 4.02
N GLN A 61 -17.10 3.01 2.88
CA GLN A 61 -17.15 3.60 1.52
C GLN A 61 -18.46 4.31 1.15
N SER A 62 -19.59 3.89 1.72
CA SER A 62 -20.91 4.49 1.45
C SER A 62 -21.16 5.77 2.26
N ASN A 63 -20.31 6.09 3.24
CA ASN A 63 -20.36 7.30 4.04
C ASN A 63 -19.09 8.13 3.80
N LYS A 64 -19.28 9.31 3.22
CA LYS A 64 -18.18 10.21 2.85
C LYS A 64 -17.30 10.59 4.05
N GLU A 65 -17.89 11.03 5.15
CA GLU A 65 -17.15 11.49 6.33
C GLU A 65 -16.37 10.33 6.98
N ALA A 66 -17.01 9.15 7.08
CA ALA A 66 -16.36 7.95 7.61
C ALA A 66 -15.23 7.46 6.70
N SER A 67 -15.41 7.54 5.38
CA SER A 67 -14.39 7.20 4.38
C SER A 67 -13.20 8.15 4.43
N GLU A 68 -13.45 9.45 4.50
CA GLU A 68 -12.40 10.47 4.60
C GLU A 68 -11.60 10.29 5.90
N LYS A 69 -12.29 10.05 7.02
CA LYS A 69 -11.62 9.74 8.29
C LYS A 69 -10.79 8.45 8.21
N PHE A 70 -11.34 7.38 7.64
CA PHE A 70 -10.63 6.13 7.47
C PHE A 70 -9.37 6.30 6.62
N ILE A 71 -9.46 7.01 5.49
CA ILE A 71 -8.32 7.30 4.60
C ILE A 71 -7.26 8.12 5.35
N ALA A 72 -7.66 9.14 6.11
CA ALA A 72 -6.73 9.96 6.88
C ALA A 72 -5.98 9.13 7.92
N ASP A 73 -6.70 8.37 8.75
CA ASP A 73 -6.12 7.53 9.80
C ASP A 73 -5.20 6.45 9.18
N TYR A 74 -5.66 5.78 8.10
CA TYR A 74 -4.87 4.80 7.36
C TYR A 74 -3.58 5.41 6.78
N THR A 75 -3.67 6.60 6.19
CA THR A 75 -2.52 7.28 5.58
C THR A 75 -1.47 7.64 6.63
N THR A 76 -1.91 8.13 7.80
CA THR A 76 -1.03 8.40 8.93
C THR A 76 -0.31 7.13 9.39
N ASP A 77 -1.05 6.05 9.59
CA ASP A 77 -0.48 4.78 10.07
C ASP A 77 0.50 4.18 9.05
N ALA A 78 0.13 4.16 7.77
CA ALA A 78 0.98 3.66 6.70
C ALA A 78 2.27 4.50 6.57
N THR A 79 2.17 5.82 6.65
CA THR A 79 3.34 6.72 6.60
C THR A 79 4.27 6.49 7.79
N ASN A 80 3.71 6.34 8.99
CA ASN A 80 4.50 6.09 10.20
C ASN A 80 5.20 4.74 10.11
N PHE A 81 4.52 3.71 9.61
CA PHE A 81 5.09 2.39 9.40
C PHE A 81 6.26 2.43 8.39
N ILE A 82 6.06 3.04 7.22
CA ILE A 82 7.11 3.17 6.19
C ILE A 82 8.33 3.92 6.75
N LYS A 83 8.13 5.00 7.52
CA LYS A 83 9.23 5.74 8.15
C LYS A 83 9.98 4.93 9.22
N ALA A 84 9.29 4.00 9.88
CA ALA A 84 9.87 3.12 10.90
C ALA A 84 10.61 1.91 10.31
N MET A 85 10.40 1.59 9.03
CA MET A 85 11.14 0.52 8.36
C MET A 85 12.66 0.78 8.39
N PRO A 86 13.50 -0.27 8.35
CA PRO A 86 14.92 -0.12 8.09
C PRO A 86 15.20 0.70 6.83
N ALA A 87 16.26 1.51 6.80
CA ALA A 87 16.59 2.36 5.65
C ALA A 87 16.78 1.58 4.33
N GLY A 88 17.29 0.35 4.41
CA GLY A 88 17.37 -0.58 3.28
C GLY A 88 15.99 -0.96 2.75
N ASP A 89 15.07 -1.33 3.64
CA ASP A 89 13.68 -1.68 3.30
C ASP A 89 12.92 -0.48 2.74
N GLN A 90 13.12 0.73 3.27
CA GLN A 90 12.54 1.96 2.71
C GLN A 90 13.01 2.18 1.26
N THR A 91 14.29 1.92 0.99
CA THR A 91 14.85 2.06 -0.37
C THR A 91 14.26 1.01 -1.32
N ILE A 92 14.16 -0.25 -0.87
CA ILE A 92 13.55 -1.33 -1.64
C ILE A 92 12.07 -1.00 -1.95
N TYR A 93 11.32 -0.57 -0.92
CA TYR A 93 9.95 -0.12 -1.06
C TYR A 93 9.84 0.99 -2.11
N ASN A 94 10.61 2.07 -1.97
CA ASN A 94 10.58 3.19 -2.91
C ASN A 94 10.95 2.80 -4.35
N ASN A 95 11.91 1.89 -4.54
CA ASN A 95 12.27 1.38 -5.85
C ASN A 95 11.14 0.54 -6.47
N TYR A 96 10.48 -0.28 -5.65
CA TYR A 96 9.30 -1.03 -6.03
C TYR A 96 8.18 -0.08 -6.49
N LEU A 97 7.90 0.99 -5.75
CA LEU A 97 6.89 1.98 -6.14
C LEU A 97 7.21 2.63 -7.49
N LYS A 98 8.47 3.04 -7.70
CA LYS A 98 8.92 3.64 -8.97
C LYS A 98 8.79 2.68 -10.14
N LYS A 99 9.12 1.40 -9.96
CA LYS A 99 9.03 0.36 -11.00
C LYS A 99 7.60 0.25 -11.55
N TYR A 100 6.60 0.38 -10.69
CA TYR A 100 5.20 0.26 -11.05
C TYR A 100 4.50 1.62 -11.30
N GLY A 101 5.27 2.71 -11.39
CA GLY A 101 4.72 4.06 -11.65
C GLY A 101 3.82 4.58 -10.53
N LEU A 102 4.03 4.10 -9.31
CA LEU A 102 3.22 4.43 -8.15
C LEU A 102 3.80 5.63 -7.36
N ALA A 103 5.06 5.97 -7.58
CA ALA A 103 5.79 7.06 -6.94
C ALA A 103 6.53 7.95 -7.95
#